data_AF-C0B7N3-F1
#
_entry.id   AF-C0B7N3-F1
#
_cell.length_a   1.000
_cell.length_b   1.000
_cell.length_c   1.000
_cell.angle_alpha   90.00
_cell.angle_beta   90.00
_cell.angle_gamma   90.00
#
_symmetry.space_group_name_H-M   'P 1'
#
loop_
_entity.id
_entity.type
_entity.pdbx_description
1 polymer ?
#
loop_
_entity_poly.entity_id
_entity_poly.type
_entity_poly.pdbx_seq_one_letter_code
_entity_poly.pdbx_strand_id
1 'polypeptide(L)'
;MTATETITSNPRVLGADPLVTYQPKSDDQEEIAGGIGEEDIVYIVLPYIHSAREGVQRLGSILEKYGTYEMNGIAFEDVNEIWWLETIGGHHWIARKVPDEVYVVMPNQLGMDEFDLEDALGEQKNYMCSPDMKEFIEKYHLNPSMDGTLNPRDAFWKP
;
A
#
# COMPACT_ATOMS: atom_id res chain seq x y z
N MET A 1 4.59 -1.25 -15.26
CA MET A 1 3.68 -1.01 -14.12
C MET A 1 2.35 -1.70 -14.42
N THR A 2 1.81 -2.45 -13.46
CA THR A 2 0.45 -3.02 -13.50
C THR A 2 -0.51 -2.17 -12.65
N ALA A 3 -1.80 -2.47 -12.67
CA ALA A 3 -2.80 -1.94 -11.72
C ALA A 3 -4.05 -2.83 -11.83
N THR A 4 -4.01 -4.06 -11.33
CA THR A 4 -5.08 -5.05 -11.63
C THR A 4 -5.47 -5.96 -10.46
N GLU A 5 -4.81 -5.83 -9.31
CA GLU A 5 -4.87 -6.84 -8.26
C GLU A 5 -5.62 -6.30 -7.05
N THR A 6 -6.94 -6.42 -7.03
CA THR A 6 -7.73 -6.10 -5.83
C THR A 6 -7.34 -7.02 -4.67
N ILE A 7 -7.04 -6.43 -3.52
CA ILE A 7 -6.73 -7.09 -2.25
C ILE A 7 -7.67 -6.57 -1.14
N THR A 8 -7.47 -6.96 0.11
CA THR A 8 -8.32 -6.55 1.24
C THR A 8 -7.51 -6.26 2.50
N SER A 9 -7.99 -5.33 3.31
CA SER A 9 -7.52 -5.07 4.68
C SER A 9 -8.52 -5.62 5.70
N ASN A 10 -8.02 -6.04 6.86
CA ASN A 10 -8.86 -6.52 7.95
C ASN A 10 -9.63 -5.36 8.63
N PRO A 11 -10.68 -5.66 9.42
CA PRO A 11 -11.48 -4.63 10.07
C PRO A 11 -10.72 -3.74 11.08
N ARG A 12 -9.60 -4.21 11.64
CA ARG A 12 -8.79 -3.41 12.58
C ARG A 12 -8.06 -2.30 11.84
N VAL A 13 -7.48 -2.62 10.69
CA VAL A 13 -6.87 -1.63 9.79
C VAL A 13 -7.94 -0.64 9.32
N LEU A 14 -9.08 -1.11 8.80
CA LEU A 14 -10.14 -0.21 8.31
C LEU A 14 -10.77 0.65 9.41
N GLY A 15 -10.75 0.20 10.66
CA GLY A 15 -11.18 1.01 11.81
C GLY A 15 -10.17 2.10 12.20
N ALA A 16 -8.88 1.88 11.91
CA ALA A 16 -7.80 2.82 12.18
C ALA A 16 -7.54 3.80 11.02
N ASP A 17 -7.66 3.30 9.80
CA ASP A 17 -7.45 4.01 8.54
C ASP A 17 -8.54 3.61 7.51
N PRO A 18 -9.73 4.25 7.58
CA PRO A 18 -10.86 3.94 6.72
C PRO A 18 -10.65 4.40 5.27
N LEU A 19 -11.28 3.69 4.33
CA LEU A 19 -11.27 4.02 2.91
C LEU A 19 -11.91 5.39 2.63
N VAL A 20 -11.36 6.12 1.67
CA VAL A 20 -11.82 7.46 1.29
C VAL A 20 -12.95 7.33 0.28
N THR A 21 -14.18 7.22 0.76
CA THR A 21 -15.36 7.02 -0.11
C THR A 21 -15.95 8.35 -0.58
N TYR A 22 -16.45 8.36 -1.82
CA TYR A 22 -17.18 9.49 -2.39
C TYR A 22 -18.46 9.78 -1.59
N GLN A 23 -18.69 11.05 -1.27
CA GLN A 23 -19.90 11.51 -0.61
C GLN A 23 -20.66 12.46 -1.53
N PRO A 24 -21.84 12.07 -2.02
CA PRO A 24 -22.61 12.93 -2.91
C PRO A 24 -23.08 14.19 -2.17
N LYS A 25 -23.27 15.26 -2.95
CA LYS A 25 -23.88 16.49 -2.45
C LYS A 25 -25.25 16.19 -1.81
N SER A 26 -25.50 16.81 -0.66
CA SER A 26 -26.80 16.80 0.02
C SER A 26 -27.21 18.23 0.40
N ASP A 27 -28.41 18.39 0.96
CA ASP A 27 -28.91 19.72 1.38
C ASP A 27 -28.02 20.39 2.43
N ASP A 28 -27.33 19.58 3.26
CA ASP A 28 -26.49 20.04 4.38
C ASP A 28 -24.97 19.88 4.15
N GLN A 29 -24.55 19.34 2.99
CA GLN A 29 -23.14 19.05 2.71
C GLN A 29 -22.81 19.20 1.23
N GLU A 30 -21.71 19.88 0.93
CA GLU A 30 -21.13 19.86 -0.42
C GLU A 30 -20.58 18.48 -0.78
N GLU A 31 -20.42 18.24 -2.08
CA GLU A 31 -19.80 17.02 -2.58
C GLU A 31 -18.38 16.86 -2.02
N ILE A 32 -18.04 15.65 -1.58
CA ILE A 32 -16.68 15.28 -1.17
C ILE A 32 -16.20 14.18 -2.11
N ALA A 33 -15.11 14.47 -2.85
CA ALA A 33 -14.47 13.50 -3.73
C ALA A 33 -13.99 12.27 -2.93
N GLY A 34 -14.06 11.10 -3.55
CA GLY A 34 -13.41 9.89 -3.03
C GLY A 34 -11.89 9.93 -3.22
N GLY A 35 -11.22 8.89 -2.74
CA GLY A 35 -9.81 8.64 -3.00
C GLY A 35 -9.55 8.19 -4.44
N ILE A 36 -8.31 7.78 -4.72
CA ILE A 36 -7.94 7.20 -6.01
C ILE A 36 -8.33 5.71 -6.10
N GLY A 37 -8.58 5.22 -7.30
CA GLY A 37 -8.77 3.80 -7.60
C GLY A 37 -7.78 3.27 -8.63
N GLU A 38 -7.86 1.98 -8.89
CA GLU A 38 -7.16 1.19 -9.90
C GLU A 38 -7.21 1.87 -11.28
N GLU A 39 -8.38 2.41 -11.62
CA GLU A 39 -8.63 3.14 -12.86
C GLU A 39 -7.77 4.41 -13.02
N ASP A 40 -7.36 5.04 -11.91
CA ASP A 40 -6.57 6.26 -11.90
C ASP A 40 -5.07 5.98 -11.88
N ILE A 41 -4.66 4.95 -11.14
CA ILE A 41 -3.28 4.70 -10.71
C ILE A 41 -2.28 4.78 -11.87
N VAL A 42 -2.55 4.10 -12.99
CA VAL A 42 -1.63 4.10 -14.14
C VAL A 42 -1.48 5.50 -14.72
N TYR A 43 -2.56 6.25 -14.86
CA TYR A 43 -2.55 7.58 -15.49
C TYR A 43 -1.85 8.63 -14.64
N ILE A 44 -2.03 8.56 -13.32
CA ILE A 44 -1.48 9.56 -12.40
C ILE A 44 -0.05 9.23 -11.96
N VAL A 45 0.42 7.99 -12.16
CA VAL A 45 1.76 7.54 -11.79
C VAL A 45 2.69 7.40 -12.99
N LEU A 46 2.38 6.50 -13.92
CA LEU A 46 3.33 6.01 -14.93
C LEU A 46 3.95 7.12 -15.82
N PRO A 47 3.23 8.17 -16.25
CA PRO A 47 3.81 9.22 -17.09
C PRO A 47 4.85 10.12 -16.40
N TYR A 48 5.02 9.99 -15.09
CA TYR A 48 5.78 10.94 -14.26
C TYR A 48 6.96 10.30 -13.50
N ILE A 49 7.34 9.08 -13.87
CA ILE A 49 8.42 8.32 -13.21
C ILE A 49 9.46 7.87 -14.23
N HIS A 50 10.69 7.66 -13.77
CA HIS A 50 11.82 7.20 -14.58
C HIS A 50 12.42 5.87 -14.11
N SER A 51 11.97 5.34 -12.97
CA SER A 51 12.35 4.03 -12.44
C SER A 51 11.18 3.37 -11.71
N ALA A 52 11.26 2.06 -11.49
CA ALA A 52 10.29 1.29 -10.71
C ALA A 52 10.17 1.82 -9.28
N ARG A 53 11.32 2.17 -8.69
CA ARG A 53 11.42 2.75 -7.34
C ARG A 53 10.73 4.12 -7.24
N GLU A 54 10.94 4.99 -8.23
CA GLU A 54 10.19 6.25 -8.32
C GLU A 54 8.68 6.02 -8.46
N GLY A 55 8.29 4.93 -9.14
CA GLY A 55 6.91 4.45 -9.20
C GLY A 55 6.29 4.21 -7.83
N VAL A 56 6.97 3.43 -7.00
CA VAL A 56 6.56 3.15 -5.61
C VAL A 56 6.45 4.43 -4.80
N GLN A 57 7.48 5.28 -4.83
CA GLN A 57 7.52 6.54 -4.07
C GLN A 57 6.39 7.50 -4.50
N ARG A 58 6.16 7.61 -5.81
CA ARG A 58 5.10 8.47 -6.34
C ARG A 58 3.73 7.97 -5.92
N LEU A 59 3.42 6.68 -6.14
CA LEU A 59 2.14 6.12 -5.75
C LEU A 59 1.92 6.25 -4.23
N GLY A 60 2.94 5.94 -3.43
CA GLY A 60 2.92 6.13 -1.98
C GLY A 60 2.53 7.55 -1.58
N SER A 61 3.17 8.56 -2.18
CA SER A 61 2.86 9.97 -1.89
C SER A 61 1.44 10.40 -2.29
N ILE A 62 0.87 9.77 -3.31
CA ILE A 62 -0.50 10.04 -3.77
C ILE A 62 -1.49 9.38 -2.82
N LEU A 63 -1.24 8.15 -2.39
CA LEU A 63 -2.05 7.44 -1.40
C LEU A 63 -2.08 8.21 -0.07
N GLU A 64 -0.94 8.68 0.41
CA GLU A 64 -0.87 9.49 1.64
C GLU A 64 -1.68 10.79 1.54
N LYS A 65 -1.71 11.41 0.35
CA LYS A 65 -2.34 12.71 0.14
C LYS A 65 -3.84 12.65 -0.15
N TYR A 66 -4.26 11.67 -0.94
CA TYR A 66 -5.61 11.58 -1.48
C TYR A 66 -6.38 10.37 -0.95
N GLY A 67 -5.68 9.41 -0.37
CA GLY A 67 -6.22 8.11 0.00
C GLY A 67 -6.76 7.33 -1.18
N THR A 68 -7.34 6.17 -0.89
CA THR A 68 -7.96 5.28 -1.86
C THR A 68 -9.32 4.79 -1.35
N TYR A 69 -10.23 4.51 -2.28
CA TYR A 69 -11.54 3.91 -1.97
C TYR A 69 -11.54 2.39 -2.10
N GLU A 70 -10.41 1.79 -2.50
CA GLU A 70 -10.23 0.35 -2.65
C GLU A 70 -8.83 -0.06 -2.22
N MET A 71 -8.50 -1.35 -2.29
CA MET A 71 -7.17 -1.83 -1.93
C MET A 71 -6.60 -2.64 -3.07
N ASN A 72 -5.35 -2.36 -3.46
CA ASN A 72 -4.70 -2.96 -4.61
C ASN A 72 -3.28 -3.43 -4.30
N GLY A 73 -2.84 -4.43 -5.05
CA GLY A 73 -1.46 -4.78 -5.32
C GLY A 73 -1.00 -4.19 -6.66
N ILE A 74 0.21 -3.65 -6.71
CA ILE A 74 0.76 -2.97 -7.88
C ILE A 74 2.20 -3.42 -8.11
N ALA A 75 2.50 -3.93 -9.31
CA ALA A 75 3.88 -4.18 -9.73
C ALA A 75 4.46 -2.96 -10.48
N PHE A 76 5.69 -2.59 -10.12
CA PHE A 76 6.54 -1.69 -10.89
C PHE A 76 7.77 -2.46 -11.38
N GLU A 77 8.21 -2.18 -12.60
CA GLU A 77 9.36 -2.86 -13.21
C GLU A 77 10.12 -1.84 -14.07
N ASP A 78 11.44 -1.89 -13.98
CA ASP A 78 12.37 -1.34 -14.95
C ASP A 78 13.49 -2.35 -15.25
N VAL A 79 14.52 -1.93 -15.99
CA VAL A 79 15.62 -2.81 -16.42
C VAL A 79 16.49 -3.34 -15.26
N ASN A 80 16.37 -2.80 -14.05
CA ASN A 80 17.19 -3.12 -12.89
C ASN A 80 16.39 -3.70 -11.72
N GLU A 81 15.14 -3.28 -11.52
CA GLU A 81 14.36 -3.65 -10.33
C GLU A 81 12.90 -3.97 -10.65
N ILE A 82 12.36 -4.96 -9.93
CA ILE A 82 10.92 -5.20 -9.80
C ILE A 82 10.51 -4.86 -8.36
N TRP A 83 9.43 -4.10 -8.21
CA TRP A 83 8.84 -3.71 -6.94
C TRP A 83 7.39 -4.13 -6.87
N TRP A 84 6.99 -4.69 -5.73
CA TRP A 84 5.60 -5.02 -5.41
C TRP A 84 5.11 -4.12 -4.30
N LEU A 85 4.09 -3.28 -4.57
CA LEU A 85 3.42 -2.42 -3.60
C LEU A 85 2.04 -3.00 -3.25
N GLU A 86 1.67 -2.91 -1.98
CA GLU A 86 0.32 -3.22 -1.48
C GLU A 86 -0.20 -2.03 -0.68
N THR A 87 -1.42 -1.59 -0.99
CA THR A 87 -2.13 -0.58 -0.19
C THR A 87 -2.65 -1.21 1.10
N ILE A 88 -2.59 -0.48 2.21
CA ILE A 88 -3.03 -0.88 3.54
C ILE A 88 -4.02 0.18 4.06
N GLY A 89 -5.29 -0.18 4.24
CA GLY A 89 -6.32 0.78 4.63
C GLY A 89 -6.58 1.85 3.56
N GLY A 90 -6.95 3.06 3.99
CA GLY A 90 -7.26 4.18 3.12
C GLY A 90 -6.06 4.97 2.62
N HIS A 91 -4.95 5.02 3.35
CA HIS A 91 -3.82 5.91 3.07
C HIS A 91 -2.45 5.24 3.22
N HIS A 92 -2.36 4.14 3.96
CA HIS A 92 -1.08 3.48 4.20
C HIS A 92 -0.71 2.52 3.06
N TRP A 93 0.56 2.17 2.97
CA TRP A 93 1.08 1.28 1.94
C TRP A 93 2.40 0.64 2.40
N ILE A 94 2.70 -0.52 1.83
CA ILE A 94 3.98 -1.22 1.96
C ILE A 94 4.47 -1.64 0.58
N ALA A 95 5.78 -1.75 0.39
CA ALA A 95 6.36 -2.24 -0.84
C ALA A 95 7.65 -3.02 -0.60
N ARG A 96 7.90 -4.01 -1.44
CA ARG A 96 9.10 -4.85 -1.42
C ARG A 96 9.70 -4.98 -2.81
N LYS A 97 11.01 -4.82 -2.91
CA LYS A 97 11.79 -5.22 -4.08
C LYS A 97 11.78 -6.73 -4.21
N VAL A 98 11.37 -7.25 -5.36
CA VAL A 98 11.46 -8.67 -5.67
C VAL A 98 12.94 -9.00 -5.94
N PRO A 99 13.55 -9.95 -5.20
CA PRO A 99 14.91 -10.39 -5.48
C PRO A 99 15.09 -10.90 -6.93
N ASP A 100 16.27 -10.69 -7.52
CA ASP A 100 16.53 -10.95 -8.94
C ASP A 100 16.26 -12.40 -9.40
N GLU A 101 16.44 -13.37 -8.49
CA GLU A 101 16.31 -14.82 -8.79
C GLU A 101 15.00 -15.43 -8.26
N VAL A 102 13.98 -14.61 -7.99
CA VAL A 102 12.67 -15.09 -7.56
C VAL A 102 11.53 -14.53 -8.42
N TYR A 103 10.38 -15.17 -8.35
CA TYR A 103 9.15 -14.72 -9.01
C TYR A 103 8.01 -14.67 -8.00
N VAL A 104 7.00 -13.85 -8.30
CA VAL A 104 5.80 -13.69 -7.47
C VAL A 104 4.60 -14.27 -8.22
N VAL A 105 3.77 -15.03 -7.52
CA VAL A 105 2.43 -15.43 -7.99
C VAL A 105 1.43 -14.82 -7.04
N MET A 106 0.65 -13.86 -7.54
CA MET A 106 -0.23 -13.06 -6.70
C MET A 106 -1.70 -13.25 -7.07
N PRO A 107 -2.51 -13.85 -6.18
CA PRO A 107 -3.96 -13.84 -6.32
C PRO A 107 -4.55 -12.54 -5.75
N ASN A 108 -5.88 -12.43 -5.70
CA ASN A 108 -6.62 -11.32 -5.08
C ASN A 108 -6.59 -11.38 -3.54
N GLN A 109 -5.39 -11.42 -2.96
CA GLN A 109 -5.13 -11.44 -1.52
C GLN A 109 -3.83 -10.70 -1.22
N LEU A 110 -3.75 -10.06 -0.05
CA LEU A 110 -2.49 -9.51 0.43
C LEU A 110 -1.45 -10.65 0.53
N GLY A 111 -0.29 -10.45 -0.08
CA GLY A 111 0.68 -11.50 -0.35
C GLY A 111 1.93 -11.46 0.51
N MET A 112 2.31 -10.28 1.01
CA MET A 112 3.58 -10.10 1.70
C MET A 112 3.56 -10.78 3.09
N ASP A 113 4.50 -11.70 3.32
CA ASP A 113 4.59 -12.53 4.52
C ASP A 113 5.79 -12.19 5.42
N GLU A 114 6.66 -11.29 4.98
CA GLU A 114 7.79 -10.75 5.74
C GLU A 114 8.00 -9.28 5.37
N PHE A 115 8.26 -8.45 6.38
CA PHE A 115 8.54 -7.03 6.18
C PHE A 115 9.60 -6.52 7.15
N ASP A 116 10.71 -6.01 6.61
CA ASP A 116 11.75 -5.35 7.39
C ASP A 116 11.42 -3.86 7.53
N LEU A 117 10.85 -3.50 8.68
CA LEU A 117 10.44 -2.14 8.98
C LEU A 117 11.65 -1.19 9.19
N GLU A 118 12.80 -1.72 9.61
CA GLU A 118 14.02 -0.91 9.78
C GLU A 118 14.58 -0.51 8.42
N ASP A 119 14.63 -1.43 7.46
CA ASP A 119 14.99 -1.10 6.08
C ASP A 119 13.95 -0.14 5.45
N ALA A 120 12.65 -0.41 5.61
CA ALA A 120 11.59 0.38 5.00
C ALA A 120 11.55 1.85 5.47
N LEU A 121 11.94 2.12 6.71
CA LEU A 121 12.02 3.47 7.29
C LEU A 121 13.45 4.06 7.23
N GLY A 122 14.44 3.25 6.85
CA GLY A 122 15.86 3.60 6.84
C GLY A 122 16.43 3.72 5.42
N GLU A 123 17.27 2.75 5.04
CA GLU A 123 17.98 2.76 3.75
C GLU A 123 17.05 2.52 2.54
N GLN A 124 15.88 1.94 2.79
CA GLN A 124 14.89 1.58 1.77
C GLN A 124 15.47 0.70 0.67
N LYS A 125 16.40 -0.19 0.99
CA LYS A 125 17.13 -0.96 -0.01
C LYS A 125 16.21 -1.96 -0.68
N ASN A 126 15.46 -2.71 0.12
CA ASN A 126 14.58 -3.80 -0.30
C ASN A 126 13.12 -3.53 0.07
N TYR A 127 12.85 -2.65 1.04
CA TYR A 127 11.50 -2.35 1.52
C TYR A 127 11.24 -0.85 1.51
N MET A 128 9.97 -0.46 1.35
CA MET A 128 9.48 0.91 1.48
C MET A 128 8.08 0.87 2.10
N CYS A 129 7.69 1.89 2.87
CA CYS A 129 6.33 2.00 3.39
C CYS A 129 5.96 3.46 3.69
N SER A 130 4.72 3.67 4.14
CA SER A 130 4.29 4.92 4.74
C SER A 130 5.25 5.38 5.85
N PRO A 131 5.58 6.68 5.94
CA PRO A 131 6.54 7.20 6.92
C PRO A 131 6.15 6.96 8.38
N ASP A 132 4.85 6.87 8.68
CA ASP A 132 4.28 6.66 10.02
C ASP A 132 3.82 5.20 10.25
N MET A 133 4.23 4.26 9.40
CA MET A 133 3.81 2.86 9.48
C MET A 133 4.13 2.23 10.85
N LYS A 134 5.27 2.58 11.46
CA LYS A 134 5.64 2.08 12.79
C LYS A 134 4.67 2.58 13.86
N GLU A 135 4.42 3.89 13.88
CA GLU A 135 3.49 4.54 14.80
C GLU A 135 2.07 4.00 14.61
N PHE A 136 1.65 3.77 13.37
CA PHE A 136 0.36 3.19 13.03
C PHE A 136 0.20 1.79 13.62
N ILE A 137 1.19 0.91 13.42
CA ILE A 137 1.19 -0.45 13.96
C ILE A 137 1.15 -0.42 15.51
N GLU A 138 1.99 0.40 16.13
CA GLU A 138 2.11 0.48 17.59
C GLU A 138 0.84 1.05 18.24
N LYS A 139 0.30 2.14 17.69
CA LYS A 139 -0.87 2.86 18.22
C LYS A 139 -2.13 2.01 18.21
N TYR A 140 -2.32 1.20 17.17
CA TYR A 140 -3.52 0.39 16.97
C TYR A 140 -3.32 -1.10 17.26
N HIS A 141 -2.16 -1.47 17.82
CA HIS A 141 -1.81 -2.85 18.18
C HIS A 141 -2.02 -3.84 17.02
N LEU A 142 -1.57 -3.45 15.82
CA LEU A 142 -1.87 -4.19 14.59
C LEU A 142 -0.99 -5.42 14.40
N ASN A 143 0.23 -5.43 14.96
CA ASN A 143 1.11 -6.58 14.89
C ASN A 143 0.76 -7.60 15.99
N PRO A 144 0.23 -8.80 15.65
CA PRO A 144 -0.10 -9.82 16.64
C PRO A 144 1.13 -10.63 17.11
N SER A 145 2.31 -10.41 16.50
CA SER A 145 3.51 -11.16 16.83
C SER A 145 4.02 -10.84 18.24
N MET A 146 4.56 -11.87 18.90
CA MET A 146 5.12 -11.78 20.26
C MET A 146 6.64 -11.59 20.25
N ASP A 147 7.31 -11.90 19.14
CA ASP A 147 8.78 -11.79 18.99
C ASP A 147 9.22 -10.51 18.26
N GLY A 148 8.26 -9.66 17.88
CA GLY A 148 8.50 -8.39 17.19
C GLY A 148 8.63 -8.51 15.68
N THR A 149 8.64 -9.71 15.11
CA THR A 149 8.58 -9.89 13.65
C THR A 149 7.29 -9.32 13.07
N LEU A 150 7.37 -8.70 11.90
CA LEU A 150 6.21 -8.17 11.20
C LEU A 150 5.90 -9.04 9.99
N ASN A 151 4.80 -9.81 10.09
CA ASN A 151 4.18 -10.49 8.97
C ASN A 151 2.96 -9.68 8.50
N PRO A 152 3.01 -9.03 7.32
CA PRO A 152 1.92 -8.18 6.85
C PRO A 152 0.58 -8.91 6.66
N ARG A 153 0.59 -10.19 6.28
CA ARG A 153 -0.65 -11.00 6.19
C ARG A 153 -1.33 -11.15 7.54
N ASP A 154 -0.58 -11.42 8.59
CA ASP A 154 -1.15 -11.53 9.94
C ASP A 154 -1.59 -10.18 10.50
N ALA A 155 -0.83 -9.12 10.22
CA ALA A 155 -1.10 -7.78 10.74
C ALA A 155 -2.27 -7.08 10.02
N PHE A 156 -2.32 -7.18 8.70
CA PHE A 156 -3.18 -6.32 7.87
C PHE A 156 -4.28 -7.06 7.11
N TRP A 157 -4.11 -8.35 6.81
CA TRP A 157 -5.07 -9.08 5.96
C TRP A 157 -6.03 -9.97 6.71
N LYS A 158 -5.52 -10.75 7.70
CA LYS A 158 -6.21 -11.91 8.29
C LYS A 158 -7.71 -11.65 8.53
N PRO A 159 -8.59 -12.46 7.92
CA PRO A 159 -10.04 -12.27 7.98
C PRO A 159 -10.62 -12.43 9.38
#